data_AF-A0A4P7H8P9-F1
#
_entry.id   AF-A0A4P7H8P9-F1
#
_cell.length_a   1.000
_cell.length_b   1.000
_cell.length_c   1.000
_cell.angle_alpha   90.00
_cell.angle_beta   90.00
_cell.angle_gamma   90.00
#
_symmetry.space_group_name_H-M   'P 1'
#
loop_
_entity.id
_entity.type
_entity.pdbx_description
1 polymer ?
#
loop_
_entity_poly.entity_id
_entity_poly.type
_entity_poly.pdbx_seq_one_letter_code
_entity_poly.pdbx_strand_id
1 'polypeptide(L)'
;MTDRFIWQIAVGLGKPDPEGPGSLSSEEIHPVAVLLEDSVRRVGEHIPCVTGFGAVSELAEAAVRLRGDDYDLANVPFECTVTVYATDDEIDALLVAVAEALAVDADGYSRVADRSVSIGLRPIFDYARHAQSYQYLVDQYSAA
;
A
#
# COMPACT_ATOMS: atom_id res chain seq x y z
N MET A 1 -2.07 -12.90 24.55
CA MET A 1 -1.18 -12.44 23.47
C MET A 1 -2.09 -12.15 22.30
N THR A 2 -2.14 -10.91 21.84
CA THR A 2 -2.87 -10.57 20.63
C THR A 2 -2.02 -11.05 19.46
N ASP A 3 -2.58 -11.91 18.60
CA ASP A 3 -1.84 -12.44 17.46
C ASP A 3 -1.50 -11.31 16.48
N ARG A 4 -0.32 -11.38 15.88
CA ARG A 4 0.14 -10.44 14.86
C ARG A 4 0.21 -11.10 13.51
N PHE A 5 -0.14 -10.33 12.50
CA PHE A 5 -0.19 -10.77 11.12
C PHE A 5 0.46 -9.74 10.21
N ILE A 6 0.86 -10.20 9.02
CA ILE A 6 1.31 -9.31 7.97
C ILE A 6 0.08 -8.84 7.20
N TRP A 7 -0.12 -7.54 7.20
CA TRP A 7 -1.22 -6.88 6.51
C TRP A 7 -0.67 -5.92 5.48
N GLN A 8 -1.37 -5.79 4.36
CA GLN A 8 -1.11 -4.76 3.37
C GLN A 8 -2.34 -3.89 3.21
N ILE A 9 -2.17 -2.58 3.38
CA ILE A 9 -3.15 -1.58 3.00
C ILE A 9 -2.76 -1.07 1.61
N ALA A 10 -3.70 -1.10 0.68
CA ALA A 10 -3.51 -0.66 -0.69
C ALA A 10 -4.43 0.52 -1.00
N VAL A 11 -3.84 1.63 -1.45
CA VAL A 11 -4.54 2.83 -1.91
C VAL A 11 -4.48 2.86 -3.42
N GLY A 12 -5.58 2.48 -4.07
CA GLY A 12 -5.70 2.52 -5.53
C GLY A 12 -5.86 3.95 -6.03
N LEU A 13 -5.00 4.35 -6.95
CA LEU A 13 -4.95 5.71 -7.53
C LEU A 13 -5.53 5.75 -8.96
N GLY A 14 -5.90 4.60 -9.53
CA GLY A 14 -6.37 4.55 -10.92
C GLY A 14 -5.21 4.66 -11.90
N LYS A 15 -5.42 5.31 -13.05
CA LYS A 15 -4.37 5.41 -14.10
C LYS A 15 -3.25 6.36 -13.68
N PRO A 16 -1.99 6.06 -14.04
CA PRO A 16 -0.84 6.89 -13.71
C PRO A 16 -0.98 8.25 -14.40
N ASP A 17 -0.67 9.32 -13.68
CA ASP A 17 -0.56 10.64 -14.31
C ASP A 17 0.74 10.71 -15.12
N PRO A 18 0.67 11.04 -16.42
CA PRO A 18 1.85 11.05 -17.28
C PRO A 18 2.88 12.13 -16.87
N GLU A 19 2.44 13.19 -16.18
CA GLU A 19 3.29 14.35 -15.81
C GLU A 19 3.14 14.74 -14.32
N GLY A 20 2.43 13.94 -13.51
CA GLY A 20 2.15 14.26 -12.10
C GLY A 20 3.18 13.69 -11.11
N PRO A 21 3.08 14.05 -9.81
CA PRO A 21 3.85 13.42 -8.74
C PRO A 21 3.59 11.91 -8.73
N GLY A 22 4.66 11.11 -8.86
CA GLY A 22 4.54 9.66 -9.00
C GLY A 22 4.20 9.19 -10.42
N SER A 23 4.51 9.99 -11.44
CA SER A 23 4.58 9.50 -12.81
C SER A 23 5.55 8.30 -12.87
N LEU A 24 5.33 7.42 -13.86
CA LEU A 24 6.22 6.27 -14.11
C LEU A 24 7.68 6.66 -14.41
N SER A 25 7.91 7.93 -14.76
CA SER A 25 9.23 8.51 -15.02
C SER A 25 9.87 9.18 -13.81
N SER A 26 9.16 9.28 -12.68
CA SER A 26 9.64 9.91 -11.45
C SER A 26 10.44 8.93 -10.61
N GLU A 27 11.65 9.33 -10.20
CA GLU A 27 12.44 8.61 -9.18
C GLU A 27 12.02 9.00 -7.75
N GLU A 28 11.14 10.00 -7.59
CA GLU A 28 10.64 10.45 -6.29
C GLU A 28 9.59 9.48 -5.71
N ILE A 29 9.60 9.35 -4.38
CA ILE A 29 8.59 8.58 -3.64
C ILE A 29 7.23 9.25 -3.81
N HIS A 30 6.22 8.49 -4.22
CA HIS A 30 4.87 9.00 -4.40
C HIS A 30 4.35 9.64 -3.09
N PRO A 31 3.74 10.86 -3.11
CA PRO A 31 3.30 11.55 -1.89
C PRO A 31 2.35 10.72 -1.01
N VAL A 32 1.44 9.97 -1.63
CA VAL A 32 0.56 9.03 -0.92
C VAL A 32 1.35 7.93 -0.20
N ALA A 33 2.46 7.43 -0.74
CA ALA A 33 3.28 6.43 -0.05
C ALA A 33 3.93 7.04 1.21
N VAL A 34 4.45 8.26 1.13
CA VAL A 34 4.98 8.98 2.32
C VAL A 34 3.91 9.13 3.39
N LEU A 35 2.70 9.52 2.99
CA LEU A 35 1.55 9.68 3.87
C LEU A 35 1.14 8.37 4.55
N LEU A 36 1.25 7.24 3.85
CA LEU A 36 1.02 5.93 4.45
C LEU A 36 2.05 5.61 5.55
N GLU A 37 3.35 5.89 5.34
CA GLU A 37 4.36 5.71 6.40
C GLU A 37 4.08 6.58 7.61
N ASP A 38 3.75 7.85 7.40
CA ASP A 38 3.43 8.78 8.49
C ASP A 38 2.18 8.34 9.26
N SER A 39 1.21 7.74 8.58
CA SER A 39 0.02 7.15 9.22
C SER A 39 0.40 6.00 10.14
N VAL A 40 1.34 5.13 9.73
CA VAL A 40 1.87 4.06 10.60
C VAL A 40 2.57 4.65 11.82
N ARG A 41 3.47 5.62 11.62
CA ARG A 41 4.20 6.28 12.73
C ARG A 41 3.25 6.95 13.73
N ARG A 42 2.13 7.51 13.25
CA ARG A 42 1.10 8.13 14.11
C ARG A 42 0.35 7.11 14.97
N VAL A 43 0.14 5.89 14.47
CA VAL A 43 -0.48 4.80 15.26
C VAL A 43 0.52 4.24 16.26
N GLY A 44 1.77 4.02 15.85
CA GLY A 44 2.84 3.63 16.75
C GLY A 44 4.18 3.44 16.04
N GLU A 45 5.23 4.05 16.58
CA GLU A 45 6.61 3.93 16.05
C GLU A 45 7.17 2.50 16.11
N HIS A 46 6.57 1.63 16.94
CA HIS A 46 6.97 0.24 17.06
C HIS A 46 6.43 -0.65 15.94
N ILE A 47 5.55 -0.16 15.07
CA ILE A 47 4.97 -0.95 13.98
C ILE A 47 5.93 -0.91 12.78
N PRO A 48 6.58 -2.04 12.43
CA PRO A 48 7.43 -2.09 11.25
C PRO A 48 6.59 -1.94 10.00
N CYS A 49 7.06 -1.17 9.04
CA CYS A 49 6.38 -0.97 7.77
C CYS A 49 7.33 -0.86 6.58
N VAL A 50 6.77 -1.16 5.40
CA VAL A 50 7.38 -0.88 4.10
C VAL A 50 6.33 -0.31 3.18
N THR A 51 6.71 0.67 2.36
CA THR A 51 5.85 1.20 1.32
C THR A 51 6.24 0.73 -0.06
N GLY A 52 5.25 0.66 -0.94
CA GLY A 52 5.41 0.35 -2.35
C GLY A 52 4.55 1.27 -3.19
N PHE A 53 4.98 1.53 -4.42
CA PHE A 53 4.21 2.23 -5.43
C PHE A 53 4.40 1.54 -6.77
N GLY A 54 3.30 1.32 -7.50
CA GLY A 54 3.38 0.69 -8.81
C GLY A 54 2.03 0.23 -9.33
N ALA A 55 2.06 -0.47 -10.47
CA ALA A 55 0.88 -1.10 -11.04
C ALA A 55 0.30 -2.13 -10.06
N VAL A 56 -1.03 -2.26 -10.02
CA VAL A 56 -1.70 -3.31 -9.24
C VAL A 56 -1.24 -4.67 -9.76
N SER A 57 -0.43 -5.38 -8.97
CA SER A 57 0.30 -6.58 -9.39
C SER A 57 -0.60 -7.66 -9.98
N GLU A 58 -1.76 -7.92 -9.37
CA GLU A 58 -2.71 -8.93 -9.84
C GLU A 58 -3.27 -8.60 -11.24
N LEU A 59 -3.55 -7.32 -11.50
CA LEU A 59 -4.06 -6.86 -12.79
C LEU A 59 -2.96 -6.86 -13.85
N ALA A 60 -1.75 -6.44 -13.50
CA ALA A 60 -0.59 -6.52 -14.37
C ALA A 60 -0.30 -7.97 -14.78
N GLU A 61 -0.31 -8.87 -13.80
CA GLU A 61 -0.07 -10.30 -13.99
C GLU A 61 -1.12 -10.95 -14.91
N ALA A 62 -2.40 -10.63 -14.67
CA ALA A 62 -3.50 -11.09 -15.51
C ALA A 62 -3.40 -10.52 -16.94
N ALA A 63 -3.08 -9.23 -17.08
CA ALA A 63 -2.95 -8.58 -18.37
C ALA A 63 -1.85 -9.22 -19.22
N VAL A 64 -0.66 -9.45 -18.66
CA VAL A 64 0.45 -10.13 -19.35
C VAL A 64 0.05 -11.55 -19.76
N ARG A 65 -0.62 -12.32 -18.88
CA ARG A 65 -1.08 -13.68 -19.24
C ARG A 65 -2.13 -13.71 -20.35
N LEU A 66 -3.00 -12.71 -20.42
CA LEU A 66 -4.08 -12.64 -21.39
C LEU A 66 -3.64 -12.05 -22.74
N ARG A 67 -2.67 -11.12 -22.73
CA ARG A 67 -2.31 -10.28 -23.88
C ARG A 67 -0.88 -10.49 -24.36
N GLY A 68 -0.06 -11.21 -23.59
CA GLY A 68 1.37 -11.37 -23.85
C GLY A 68 2.22 -10.20 -23.34
N ASP A 69 3.52 -10.31 -23.57
CA ASP A 69 4.54 -9.39 -23.04
C ASP A 69 4.51 -7.99 -23.68
N ASP A 70 3.80 -7.82 -24.81
CA ASP A 70 3.64 -6.53 -25.51
C ASP A 70 2.58 -5.61 -24.87
N TYR A 71 1.95 -6.04 -23.77
CA TYR A 71 0.95 -5.23 -23.08
C TYR A 71 1.59 -4.06 -22.33
N ASP A 72 1.20 -2.85 -22.70
CA ASP A 72 1.66 -1.63 -22.03
C ASP A 72 1.05 -1.49 -20.62
N LEU A 73 1.92 -1.67 -19.61
CA LEU A 73 1.58 -1.58 -18.19
C LEU A 73 1.09 -0.18 -17.76
N ALA A 74 1.32 0.88 -18.54
CA ALA A 74 0.72 2.19 -18.28
C ALA A 74 -0.82 2.18 -18.34
N ASN A 75 -1.42 1.12 -18.90
CA ASN A 75 -2.86 0.91 -18.92
C ASN A 75 -3.39 0.19 -17.67
N VAL A 76 -2.53 -0.34 -16.81
CA VAL A 76 -2.92 -0.96 -15.54
C VAL A 76 -3.11 0.15 -14.50
N PRO A 77 -4.14 0.09 -13.65
CA PRO A 77 -4.24 0.97 -12.49
C PRO A 77 -3.03 0.84 -11.56
N PHE A 78 -2.71 1.91 -10.85
CA PHE A 78 -1.62 2.01 -9.90
C PHE A 78 -2.16 2.08 -8.48
N GLU A 79 -1.32 1.69 -7.55
CA GLU A 79 -1.57 1.78 -6.13
C GLU A 79 -0.32 2.18 -5.35
N CYS A 80 -0.54 2.89 -4.23
CA CYS A 80 0.42 2.97 -3.15
C CYS A 80 0.05 1.92 -2.11
N THR A 81 1.02 1.16 -1.61
CA THR A 81 0.79 0.16 -0.58
C THR A 81 1.65 0.46 0.65
N VAL A 82 1.15 0.07 1.82
CA VAL A 82 1.96 -0.08 3.03
C VAL A 82 1.73 -1.46 3.60
N THR A 83 2.82 -2.18 3.82
CA THR A 83 2.79 -3.52 4.42
C THR A 83 3.35 -3.43 5.83
N VAL A 84 2.61 -3.97 6.81
CA VAL A 84 2.90 -3.86 8.24
C VAL A 84 2.83 -5.22 8.93
N TYR A 85 3.53 -5.36 10.03
CA TYR A 85 3.37 -6.47 10.96
C TYR A 85 2.65 -5.99 12.23
N ALA A 86 1.35 -6.26 12.32
CA ALA A 86 0.46 -5.59 13.27
C ALA A 86 -0.62 -6.54 13.80
N THR A 87 -1.19 -6.17 14.95
CA THR A 87 -2.41 -6.76 15.51
C THR A 87 -3.65 -6.19 14.83
N ASP A 88 -4.80 -6.86 14.97
CA ASP A 88 -6.06 -6.37 14.38
C ASP A 88 -6.45 -4.98 14.92
N ASP A 89 -6.27 -4.72 16.21
CA ASP A 89 -6.55 -3.40 16.82
C ASP A 89 -5.66 -2.28 16.22
N GLU A 90 -4.38 -2.59 15.96
CA GLU A 90 -3.46 -1.66 15.30
C GLU A 90 -3.85 -1.42 13.84
N ILE A 91 -4.37 -2.44 13.14
CA ILE A 91 -4.87 -2.30 11.78
C ILE A 91 -6.13 -1.45 11.73
N ASP A 92 -7.07 -1.64 12.65
CA ASP A 92 -8.27 -0.82 12.72
C ASP A 92 -7.92 0.66 12.97
N ALA A 93 -6.98 0.92 13.88
CA ALA A 93 -6.47 2.27 14.12
C ALA A 93 -5.76 2.84 12.87
N LEU A 94 -4.98 2.02 12.16
CA LEU A 94 -4.28 2.42 10.95
C LEU A 94 -5.21 2.74 9.79
N LEU A 95 -6.29 1.98 9.60
CA LEU A 95 -7.30 2.28 8.57
C LEU A 95 -7.95 3.65 8.80
N VAL A 96 -8.25 3.99 10.05
CA VAL A 96 -8.76 5.32 10.42
C VAL A 96 -7.72 6.40 10.13
N ALA A 97 -6.47 6.20 10.55
CA ALA A 97 -5.38 7.15 10.32
C ALA A 97 -5.13 7.41 8.82
N VAL A 98 -5.14 6.35 8.00
CA VAL A 98 -4.98 6.45 6.54
C VAL A 98 -6.14 7.22 5.91
N ALA A 99 -7.39 6.91 6.28
CA ALA A 99 -8.55 7.62 5.75
C ALA A 99 -8.55 9.11 6.10
N GLU A 100 -8.20 9.45 7.35
CA GLU A 100 -8.01 10.84 7.80
C GLU A 100 -6.92 11.55 7.00
N ALA A 101 -5.75 10.91 6.88
CA ALA A 101 -4.59 11.50 6.24
C ALA A 101 -4.86 11.75 4.75
N LEU A 102 -5.51 10.81 4.06
CA LEU A 102 -5.94 10.97 2.67
C LEU A 102 -7.08 12.00 2.49
N ALA A 103 -7.73 12.43 3.58
CA ALA A 103 -8.90 13.30 3.57
C ALA A 103 -9.98 12.81 2.58
N VAL A 104 -10.31 11.51 2.67
CA VAL A 104 -11.30 10.86 1.80
C VAL A 104 -12.70 11.28 2.23
N ASP A 105 -13.52 11.72 1.27
CA ASP A 105 -14.93 12.03 1.51
C ASP A 105 -15.84 10.80 1.35
N ALA A 106 -17.15 11.00 1.54
CA ALA A 106 -18.14 9.93 1.49
C ALA A 106 -18.27 9.28 0.10
N ASP A 107 -17.83 9.96 -0.96
CA ASP A 107 -17.88 9.47 -2.34
C ASP A 107 -16.56 8.79 -2.75
N GLY A 108 -15.59 8.70 -1.83
CA GLY A 108 -14.29 8.07 -2.07
C GLY A 108 -13.29 8.99 -2.77
N TYR A 109 -13.53 10.30 -2.82
CA TYR A 109 -12.58 11.26 -3.37
C TYR A 109 -11.59 11.73 -2.30
N SER A 110 -10.29 11.61 -2.59
CA SER A 110 -9.21 12.11 -1.73
C SER A 110 -8.79 13.50 -2.18
N ARG A 111 -8.88 14.47 -1.28
CA ARG A 111 -8.36 15.83 -1.53
C ARG A 111 -6.84 15.89 -1.62
N VAL A 112 -6.15 14.95 -0.97
CA VAL A 112 -4.68 14.90 -0.98
C VAL A 112 -4.16 14.31 -2.28
N ALA A 113 -4.81 13.25 -2.78
CA ALA A 113 -4.47 12.66 -4.07
C ALA A 113 -5.13 13.35 -5.27
N ASP A 114 -6.01 14.34 -5.02
CA ASP A 114 -6.80 15.08 -6.02
C ASP A 114 -7.60 14.17 -6.96
N ARG A 115 -8.08 13.04 -6.44
CA ARG A 115 -8.78 12.02 -7.24
C ARG A 115 -9.59 11.04 -6.39
N SER A 116 -10.47 10.30 -7.05
CA SER A 116 -11.11 9.13 -6.46
C SER A 116 -10.07 8.06 -6.16
N VAL A 117 -10.09 7.55 -4.92
CA VAL A 117 -9.20 6.50 -4.45
C VAL A 117 -10.01 5.30 -3.96
N SER A 118 -9.42 4.12 -4.00
CA SER A 118 -9.92 2.95 -3.29
C SER A 118 -8.96 2.61 -2.15
N ILE A 119 -9.50 2.14 -1.02
CA ILE A 119 -8.70 1.62 0.09
C ILE A 119 -9.04 0.15 0.25
N GLY A 120 -8.05 -0.72 0.08
CA GLY A 120 -8.17 -2.17 0.28
C GLY A 120 -7.30 -2.64 1.42
N LEU A 121 -7.80 -3.61 2.20
CA LEU A 121 -7.04 -4.34 3.20
C LEU A 121 -6.81 -5.78 2.71
N ARG A 122 -5.55 -6.21 2.68
CA ARG A 122 -5.14 -7.53 2.20
C ARG A 122 -4.37 -8.26 3.31
N PRO A 123 -4.87 -9.38 3.82
CA PRO A 123 -4.05 -10.26 4.65
C PRO A 123 -3.00 -10.93 3.78
N ILE A 124 -1.72 -10.81 4.16
CA ILE A 124 -0.65 -11.62 3.57
C ILE A 124 -0.60 -12.93 4.36
N PHE A 125 -1.32 -13.95 3.85
CA PHE A 125 -1.52 -15.23 4.52
C PHE A 125 -0.21 -15.95 4.88
N ASP A 126 -0.31 -16.86 5.87
CA ASP A 126 0.80 -17.55 6.55
C ASP A 126 1.90 -18.14 5.66
N TYR A 127 1.58 -18.63 4.46
CA TYR A 127 2.60 -19.15 3.54
C TYR A 127 3.62 -18.09 3.12
N ALA A 128 3.26 -16.81 3.19
CA ALA A 128 4.13 -15.67 2.95
C ALA A 128 4.81 -15.11 4.22
N ARG A 129 4.43 -15.53 5.44
CA ARG A 129 5.21 -15.23 6.66
C ARG A 129 6.58 -15.92 6.65
N HIS A 130 6.65 -17.07 5.99
CA HIS A 130 7.89 -17.79 5.72
C HIS A 130 8.57 -17.37 4.41
N ALA A 131 7.93 -16.51 3.62
CA ALA A 131 8.61 -15.91 2.48
C ALA A 131 9.68 -14.98 3.04
N GLN A 132 10.93 -15.29 2.69
CA GLN A 132 12.13 -14.55 3.12
C GLN A 132 12.01 -13.05 2.85
N SER A 133 11.18 -12.66 1.87
CA SER A 133 10.87 -11.29 1.51
C SER A 133 10.19 -10.47 2.60
N TYR A 134 9.50 -11.06 3.57
CA TYR A 134 8.82 -10.31 4.66
C TYR A 134 9.38 -10.59 6.06
N GLN A 135 10.34 -11.52 6.16
CA GLN A 135 10.98 -11.89 7.43
C GLN A 135 11.57 -10.67 8.15
N TYR A 136 12.11 -9.69 7.38
CA TYR A 136 12.69 -8.48 7.95
C TYR A 136 11.71 -7.65 8.79
N LEU A 137 10.39 -7.67 8.49
CA LEU A 137 9.39 -6.95 9.29
C LEU A 137 9.24 -7.61 10.67
N VAL A 138 9.25 -8.94 10.71
CA VAL A 138 9.19 -9.73 11.95
C VAL A 138 10.47 -9.52 12.78
N ASP A 139 11.62 -9.51 12.09
CA ASP A 139 12.92 -9.30 12.72
C ASP A 139 13.06 -7.89 13.31
N GLN A 140 12.61 -6.85 12.59
CA GLN A 140 12.60 -5.47 13.07
C GLN A 140 11.75 -5.31 14.33
N TYR A 141 10.55 -5.91 14.36
CA TYR A 141 9.72 -5.87 15.56
C TYR A 141 10.39 -6.57 16.75
N SER A 142 11.04 -7.72 16.52
CA SER A 142 11.66 -8.52 17.59
C SER A 142 12.92 -7.88 18.16
N ALA A 143 13.52 -6.92 17.44
CA ALA A 143 14.71 -6.18 17.84
C ALA A 143 14.41 -4.85 18.57
N ALA A 144 13.15 -4.38 18.51
CA ALA A 144 12.66 -3.16 19.15
C ALA A 144 12.22 -3.43 20.60
#